data_AF-A0A2T4PQZ9-F1
#
_entry.id   AF-A0A2T4PQZ9-F1
#
_cell.length_a   1.000
_cell.length_b   1.000
_cell.length_c   1.000
_cell.angle_alpha   90.00
_cell.angle_beta   90.00
_cell.angle_gamma   90.00
#
_symmetry.space_group_name_H-M   'P 1'
#
loop_
_entity.id
_entity.type
_entity.pdbx_description
1 polymer ?
#
loop_
_entity_poly.entity_id
_entity_poly.type
_entity_poly.pdbx_seq_one_letter_code
_entity_poly.pdbx_strand_id
1 'polypeptide(L)'
;MPFIVKHSTLLRVLSLLIFVVVGLNLQITDDFVIHFAVFIFIFVFGLFQVLISIIENHYYAINYRKFIHNTIYRIIHFLVLIFVAYIVFFMTSLYTNQFVVVSLFIFAVLTGMYIDHRDDKNTHPKTKGVHNE
;
A
#
# COMPACT_ATOMS: atom_id res chain seq x y z
N MET A 1 12.98 13.25 15.45
CA MET A 1 12.08 12.39 14.67
C MET A 1 12.92 11.46 13.80
N PRO A 2 12.68 10.15 13.78
CA PRO A 2 13.45 9.21 12.96
C PRO A 2 13.39 9.66 11.49
N PHE A 3 14.51 9.58 10.79
CA PHE A 3 14.63 10.04 9.39
C PHE A 3 13.52 9.50 8.49
N ILE A 4 13.16 8.22 8.67
CA ILE A 4 12.12 7.51 7.91
C ILE A 4 10.75 8.13 8.12
N VAL A 5 10.40 8.50 9.36
CA VAL A 5 9.08 9.08 9.65
C VAL A 5 9.00 10.50 9.08
N LYS A 6 10.09 11.29 9.18
CA LYS A 6 10.12 12.67 8.67
C LYS A 6 9.94 12.73 7.16
N HIS A 7 10.44 11.73 6.44
CA HIS A 7 10.38 11.66 4.98
C HIS A 7 9.37 10.60 4.51
N SER A 8 8.43 10.17 5.35
CA SER A 8 7.51 9.07 5.00
C SER A 8 6.74 9.37 3.71
N THR A 9 6.15 10.56 3.59
CA THR A 9 5.43 11.00 2.38
C THR A 9 6.34 11.03 1.16
N LEU A 10 7.55 11.56 1.29
CA LEU A 10 8.54 11.59 0.21
C LEU A 10 8.90 10.17 -0.23
N LEU A 11 9.15 9.25 0.71
CA LEU A 11 9.46 7.84 0.43
C LEU A 11 8.28 7.13 -0.27
N ARG A 12 7.03 7.43 0.12
CA ARG A 12 5.84 6.89 -0.56
C ARG A 12 5.72 7.41 -1.99
N VAL A 13 5.93 8.70 -2.21
CA VAL A 13 5.88 9.31 -3.56
C VAL A 13 7.03 8.81 -4.44
N LEU A 14 8.24 8.73 -3.91
CA LEU A 14 9.41 8.23 -4.64
C LEU A 14 9.24 6.75 -5.02
N SER A 15 8.74 5.92 -4.10
CA SER A 15 8.45 4.51 -4.41
C SER A 15 7.34 4.36 -5.44
N LEU A 16 6.34 5.25 -5.47
CA LEU A 16 5.32 5.28 -6.53
C LEU A 16 5.94 5.65 -7.89
N LEU A 17 6.85 6.63 -7.93
CA LEU A 17 7.57 6.98 -9.16
C LEU A 17 8.39 5.80 -9.68
N ILE A 18 9.15 5.13 -8.80
CA ILE A 18 9.88 3.91 -9.15
C ILE A 18 8.92 2.84 -9.65
N PHE A 19 7.76 2.68 -8.99
CA PHE A 19 6.73 1.74 -9.38
C PHE A 19 6.23 1.99 -10.82
N VAL A 20 5.90 3.23 -11.15
CA VAL A 20 5.44 3.61 -12.49
C VAL A 20 6.56 3.43 -13.52
N VAL A 21 7.78 3.90 -13.23
CA VAL A 21 8.91 3.81 -14.18
C VAL A 21 9.28 2.36 -14.49
N VAL A 22 9.41 1.51 -13.47
CA VAL A 22 9.73 0.09 -13.68
C VAL A 22 8.58 -0.62 -14.39
N GLY A 23 7.33 -0.34 -14.01
CA GLY A 23 6.15 -0.90 -14.69
C GLY A 23 6.07 -0.56 -16.18
N LEU A 24 6.47 0.67 -16.56
CA LEU A 24 6.49 1.10 -17.96
C LEU A 24 7.68 0.53 -18.77
N ASN A 25 8.78 0.16 -18.11
CA ASN A 25 10.02 -0.30 -18.76
C ASN A 25 10.17 -1.84 -18.75
N LEU A 26 9.20 -2.59 -18.25
CA LEU A 26 9.22 -4.05 -18.34
C LEU A 26 9.08 -4.47 -19.81
N GLN A 27 10.22 -4.77 -20.46
CA GLN A 27 10.25 -5.30 -21.83
C GLN A 27 9.89 -6.78 -21.84
N ILE A 28 9.08 -7.14 -22.84
CA ILE A 28 8.23 -8.33 -22.84
C ILE A 28 8.82 -9.42 -23.72
N THR A 29 8.94 -10.64 -23.18
CA THR A 29 9.29 -11.84 -23.95
C THR A 29 8.43 -13.07 -23.67
N ASP A 30 7.81 -13.20 -22.48
CA ASP A 30 7.01 -14.38 -22.09
C ASP A 30 5.88 -14.05 -21.09
N ASP A 31 4.65 -14.52 -21.37
CA ASP A 31 3.43 -14.17 -20.60
C ASP A 31 3.48 -14.61 -19.13
N PHE A 32 4.01 -15.81 -18.84
CA PHE A 32 4.09 -16.29 -17.46
C PHE A 32 5.06 -15.45 -16.61
N VAL A 33 6.20 -15.07 -17.20
CA VAL A 33 7.22 -14.24 -16.54
C VAL A 33 6.67 -12.86 -16.26
N ILE A 34 5.82 -12.31 -17.13
CA ILE A 34 5.17 -11.02 -16.94
C ILE A 34 4.22 -11.07 -15.75
N HIS A 35 3.29 -12.03 -15.70
CA HIS A 35 2.28 -12.08 -14.63
C HIS A 35 2.96 -12.26 -13.28
N PHE A 36 4.00 -13.12 -13.24
CA PHE A 36 4.84 -13.32 -12.06
C PHE A 36 5.60 -12.06 -11.64
N ALA A 37 6.25 -11.38 -12.59
CA ALA A 37 7.00 -10.15 -12.32
C ALA A 37 6.07 -9.01 -11.84
N VAL A 38 4.95 -8.80 -12.52
CA VAL A 38 3.94 -7.78 -12.16
C VAL A 38 3.38 -8.04 -10.77
N PHE A 39 3.06 -9.31 -10.45
CA PHE A 39 2.56 -9.67 -9.14
C PHE A 39 3.58 -9.47 -8.02
N ILE A 40 4.83 -9.92 -8.21
CA ILE A 40 5.91 -9.67 -7.26
C ILE A 40 6.12 -8.17 -7.07
N PHE A 41 6.06 -7.41 -8.16
CA PHE A 41 6.28 -5.98 -8.11
C PHE A 41 5.18 -5.25 -7.32
N ILE A 42 3.91 -5.61 -7.54
CA ILE A 42 2.77 -5.13 -6.74
C ILE A 42 2.92 -5.56 -5.27
N PHE A 43 3.35 -6.80 -5.02
CA PHE A 43 3.53 -7.33 -3.67
C PHE A 43 4.62 -6.56 -2.90
N VAL A 44 5.81 -6.39 -3.49
CA VAL A 44 6.92 -5.67 -2.85
C VAL A 44 6.56 -4.21 -2.61
N PHE A 45 5.93 -3.56 -3.58
CA PHE A 45 5.48 -2.18 -3.44
C PHE A 45 4.43 -2.03 -2.33
N GLY A 46 3.40 -2.87 -2.31
CA GLY A 46 2.36 -2.82 -1.29
C GLY A 46 2.90 -3.13 0.11
N LEU A 47 3.81 -4.10 0.24
CA LEU A 47 4.46 -4.42 1.50
C LEU A 47 5.27 -3.23 2.02
N PHE A 48 6.03 -2.56 1.15
CA PHE A 48 6.78 -1.36 1.51
C PHE A 48 5.88 -0.24 2.04
N GLN A 49 4.74 0.02 1.38
CA GLN A 49 3.76 1.02 1.81
C GLN A 49 3.16 0.67 3.19
N VAL A 50 2.82 -0.60 3.41
CA VAL A 50 2.31 -1.09 4.70
C VAL A 50 3.36 -0.90 5.79
N LEU A 51 4.63 -1.24 5.53
CA LEU A 51 5.72 -1.07 6.49
C LEU A 51 5.95 0.39 6.87
N ILE A 52 5.98 1.31 5.90
CA ILE A 52 6.09 2.75 6.19
C ILE A 52 4.93 3.20 7.08
N SER A 53 3.71 2.76 6.78
CA SER A 53 2.52 3.12 7.55
C SER A 53 2.58 2.60 8.98
N ILE A 54 3.06 1.36 9.19
CA ILE A 54 3.25 0.79 10.52
C ILE A 54 4.31 1.57 11.30
N ILE A 55 5.44 1.89 10.68
CA ILE A 55 6.54 2.65 11.32
C ILE A 55 6.04 4.04 11.74
N GLU A 56 5.31 4.73 10.86
CA GLU A 56 4.75 6.04 11.14
C GLU A 56 3.73 5.99 12.29
N ASN A 57 2.79 5.05 12.24
CA ASN A 57 1.76 4.92 13.27
C ASN A 57 2.31 4.43 14.60
N HIS A 58 3.38 3.61 14.60
CA HIS A 58 4.07 3.21 15.83
C HIS A 58 4.69 4.42 16.52
N TYR A 59 5.33 5.30 15.75
CA TYR A 59 6.00 6.49 16.28
C TYR A 59 5.03 7.49 16.90
N TYR A 60 3.81 7.61 16.36
CA TYR A 60 2.80 8.55 16.81
C TYR A 60 1.67 7.94 17.66
N ALA A 61 1.77 6.66 18.01
CA ALA A 61 0.70 5.94 18.71
C ALA A 61 0.45 6.51 20.12
N ILE A 62 -0.80 6.88 20.39
CA ILE A 62 -1.26 7.26 21.74
C ILE A 62 -1.52 6.01 22.59
N ASN A 63 -2.19 5.01 21.99
CA ASN A 63 -2.52 3.75 22.66
C ASN A 63 -1.94 2.56 21.89
N TYR A 64 -1.05 1.82 22.55
CA TYR A 64 -0.35 0.68 21.96
C TYR A 64 -1.27 -0.51 21.62
N ARG A 65 -2.31 -0.78 22.43
CA ARG A 65 -3.29 -1.85 22.13
C ARG A 65 -4.10 -1.55 20.88
N LYS A 66 -4.52 -0.29 20.71
CA LYS A 66 -5.21 0.16 19.48
C LYS A 66 -4.29 0.13 18.26
N PHE A 67 -3.02 0.49 18.44
CA PHE A 67 -2.01 0.39 17.38
C PHE A 67 -1.82 -1.05 16.89
N ILE A 68 -1.70 -2.04 17.80
CA ILE A 68 -1.60 -3.45 17.43
C ILE A 68 -2.84 -3.89 16.64
N HIS A 69 -4.03 -3.54 17.14
CA HIS A 69 -5.29 -3.92 16.50
C HIS A 69 -5.42 -3.34 15.08
N ASN A 70 -5.08 -2.05 14.88
CA ASN A 70 -5.10 -1.43 13.57
C ASN A 70 -4.02 -2.01 12.63
N THR A 71 -2.83 -2.32 13.17
CA THR A 71 -1.75 -2.97 12.42
C THR A 71 -2.19 -4.34 11.91
N ILE A 72 -2.86 -5.14 12.74
CA ILE A 72 -3.42 -6.43 12.34
C ILE A 72 -4.44 -6.24 11.20
N TYR A 73 -5.35 -5.26 11.31
CA TYR A 73 -6.29 -4.98 10.22
C TYR A 73 -5.61 -4.59 8.92
N ARG A 74 -4.54 -3.78 8.98
CA ARG A 74 -3.75 -3.39 7.81
C ARG A 74 -3.09 -4.61 7.15
N ILE A 75 -2.53 -5.52 7.94
CA ILE A 75 -1.93 -6.76 7.42
C ILE A 75 -3.00 -7.65 6.79
N ILE A 76 -4.13 -7.87 7.45
CA ILE A 76 -5.24 -8.67 6.91
C ILE A 76 -5.76 -8.05 5.61
N HIS A 77 -5.97 -6.74 5.59
CA HIS A 77 -6.41 -6.00 4.42
C HIS A 77 -5.44 -6.16 3.25
N PHE A 78 -4.14 -6.03 3.49
CA PHE A 78 -3.11 -6.25 2.49
C PHE A 78 -3.13 -7.70 1.94
N LEU A 79 -3.26 -8.71 2.81
CA LEU A 79 -3.36 -10.10 2.40
C LEU A 79 -4.61 -10.38 1.56
N VAL A 80 -5.76 -9.80 1.92
CA VAL A 80 -7.00 -9.91 1.13
C VAL A 80 -6.81 -9.27 -0.25
N LEU A 81 -6.21 -8.08 -0.33
CA LEU A 81 -5.94 -7.42 -1.61
C LEU A 81 -5.00 -8.25 -2.50
N ILE A 82 -3.94 -8.83 -1.93
CA ILE A 82 -3.03 -9.72 -2.67
C ILE A 82 -3.78 -10.95 -3.19
N PHE A 83 -4.61 -11.56 -2.35
CA PHE A 83 -5.37 -12.75 -2.74
C PHE A 83 -6.34 -12.46 -3.88
N VAL A 84 -7.08 -11.34 -3.81
CA VAL A 84 -7.98 -10.94 -4.90
C VAL A 84 -7.18 -10.58 -6.16
N ALA A 85 -6.06 -9.87 -6.02
CA ALA A 85 -5.18 -9.57 -7.16
C ALA A 85 -4.67 -10.85 -7.82
N TYR A 86 -4.22 -11.85 -7.04
CA TYR A 86 -3.80 -13.14 -7.57
C TYR A 86 -4.91 -13.81 -8.40
N ILE A 87 -6.16 -13.81 -7.92
CA ILE A 87 -7.29 -14.39 -8.67
C ILE A 87 -7.50 -13.64 -10.00
N VAL A 88 -7.47 -12.31 -9.99
CA VAL A 88 -7.71 -11.47 -11.17
C VAL A 88 -6.60 -11.60 -12.20
N PHE A 89 -5.33 -11.61 -11.77
CA PHE A 89 -4.17 -11.62 -12.65
C PHE A 89 -3.76 -13.03 -13.11
N PHE A 90 -3.88 -14.07 -12.27
CA PHE A 90 -3.45 -15.44 -12.63
C PHE A 90 -4.59 -16.41 -12.88
N MET A 91 -5.66 -16.38 -12.07
CA MET A 91 -6.69 -17.43 -12.18
C MET A 91 -7.75 -17.14 -13.23
N THR A 92 -8.02 -15.87 -13.55
CA THR A 92 -9.26 -15.53 -14.29
C THR A 92 -9.07 -14.70 -15.56
N SER A 93 -7.85 -14.35 -15.98
CA SER A 93 -7.59 -13.46 -17.14
C SER A 93 -8.37 -12.12 -17.14
N LEU A 94 -9.01 -11.80 -16.02
CA LEU A 94 -9.87 -10.63 -15.85
C LEU A 94 -9.06 -9.34 -15.81
N TYR A 95 -7.74 -9.42 -15.66
CA TYR A 95 -6.82 -8.28 -15.78
C TYR A 95 -6.92 -7.56 -17.13
N THR A 96 -7.37 -8.25 -18.19
CA THR A 96 -7.63 -7.65 -19.50
C THR A 96 -8.84 -6.72 -19.50
N ASN A 97 -9.77 -6.93 -18.56
CA ASN A 97 -10.94 -6.08 -18.39
C ASN A 97 -10.59 -4.88 -17.50
N GLN A 98 -10.41 -3.73 -18.14
CA GLN A 98 -10.07 -2.47 -17.50
C GLN A 98 -11.03 -2.09 -16.36
N PHE A 99 -12.32 -2.41 -16.48
CA PHE A 99 -13.29 -2.11 -15.42
C PHE A 99 -13.02 -2.93 -14.15
N VAL A 100 -12.67 -4.20 -14.27
CA VAL A 100 -12.32 -5.06 -13.13
C VAL A 100 -11.08 -4.52 -12.41
N VAL A 101 -10.05 -4.17 -13.19
CA VAL A 101 -8.80 -3.61 -12.65
C VAL A 101 -9.05 -2.28 -11.95
N VAL A 102 -9.81 -1.36 -12.56
CA VAL A 102 -10.14 -0.06 -11.97
C VAL A 102 -10.99 -0.22 -10.70
N SER A 103 -11.99 -1.10 -10.71
CA SER A 103 -12.81 -1.37 -9.52
C SER A 103 -11.96 -1.94 -8.36
N LEU A 104 -10.98 -2.80 -8.66
CA LEU A 104 -10.05 -3.32 -7.66
C LEU A 104 -9.19 -2.20 -7.06
N PHE A 105 -8.67 -1.29 -7.89
CA PHE A 105 -7.93 -0.11 -7.41
C PHE A 105 -8.78 0.80 -6.53
N ILE A 106 -10.00 1.13 -6.96
CA ILE A 106 -10.92 1.95 -6.17
C ILE A 106 -11.20 1.29 -4.82
N PHE A 107 -11.48 -0.02 -4.83
CA PHE A 107 -11.71 -0.78 -3.60
C PHE A 107 -10.50 -0.72 -2.67
N ALA A 108 -9.28 -0.95 -3.19
CA ALA A 108 -8.04 -0.88 -2.43
C ALA A 108 -7.80 0.51 -1.81
N VAL A 109 -8.06 1.58 -2.57
CA VAL A 109 -7.92 2.97 -2.10
C VAL A 109 -8.93 3.28 -0.99
N LEU A 110 -10.21 2.99 -1.20
CA LEU A 110 -11.26 3.31 -0.22
C LEU A 110 -11.05 2.57 1.11
N THR A 111 -10.70 1.29 1.02
CA THR A 111 -10.43 0.46 2.21
C THR A 111 -9.12 0.87 2.90
N GLY A 112 -8.10 1.26 2.14
CA GLY A 112 -6.88 1.87 2.68
C GLY A 112 -7.15 3.17 3.44
N MET A 113 -7.91 4.09 2.83
CA MET A 113 -8.33 5.35 3.46
C MET A 113 -9.10 5.12 4.77
N TYR A 114 -9.95 4.09 4.81
CA TYR A 114 -10.66 3.73 6.04
C TYR A 114 -9.72 3.30 7.16
N ILE A 115 -8.68 2.52 6.85
CA ILE A 115 -7.68 2.08 7.84
C ILE A 115 -6.84 3.28 8.30
N ASP A 116 -6.42 4.14 7.38
CA ASP A 116 -5.68 5.38 7.69
C ASP A 116 -6.50 6.28 8.63
N HIS A 117 -7.82 6.42 8.40
CA HIS A 117 -8.71 7.16 9.30
C HIS A 117 -8.79 6.56 10.71
N ARG A 118 -8.73 5.23 10.84
CA ARG A 118 -8.68 4.57 12.16
C ARG A 118 -7.35 4.81 12.87
N ASP A 119 -6.27 4.94 12.11
CA ASP A 119 -4.94 5.26 12.62
C ASP A 119 -4.82 6.73 13.04
N ASP A 120 -5.43 7.65 12.30
CA ASP A 120 -5.52 9.07 12.66
C ASP A 120 -6.23 9.28 14.00
N LYS A 121 -7.28 8.49 14.28
CA LYS A 121 -7.96 8.49 15.58
C LYS A 121 -7.10 7.99 16.74
N ASN A 122 -5.97 7.34 16.47
CA ASN A 122 -5.04 6.80 17.47
C ASN A 122 -3.66 7.46 17.43
N THR A 123 -3.50 8.55 16.69
CA THR A 123 -2.25 9.32 16.58
C THR A 123 -2.47 10.76 17.04
N HIS A 124 -1.42 11.41 17.57
CA HIS A 124 -1.55 12.78 18.10
C HIS A 124 -1.92 13.79 16.99
N PRO A 125 -2.98 14.61 17.14
CA PRO A 125 -3.43 15.53 16.09
C PRO A 125 -2.42 16.64 15.77
N LYS A 126 -1.60 17.04 16.74
CA LYS A 126 -0.61 18.11 16.62
C LYS A 126 0.65 17.74 15.85
N THR A 127 0.87 16.46 15.51
CA THR A 127 2.13 16.01 14.90
C THR A 127 2.07 15.74 13.39
N LYS A 128 0.89 15.61 12.79
CA LYS A 128 0.73 15.49 11.32
C LYS A 128 0.55 16.82 10.60
N GLY A 129 0.24 17.91 11.33
CA GLY A 129 -0.10 19.23 10.77
C GLY A 129 1.03 20.28 10.72
N VAL A 130 2.22 20.02 11.28
CA VAL A 130 3.33 21.02 11.34
C VAL A 130 4.21 21.00 10.08
N HIS A 131 3.69 20.52 8.95
CA HIS A 131 4.38 20.60 7.65
C HIS A 131 3.83 21.70 6.74
N ASN A 132 2.91 22.54 7.23
CA ASN A 132 2.37 23.71 6.51
C ASN A 132 2.66 25.03 7.26
N GLU A 133 3.86 25.18 7.82
CA GLU A 133 4.43 26.49 8.18
C GLU A 133 5.86 26.62 7.65
#